data_AF-A0A6A4H822-F1
#
_entry.id   AF-A0A6A4H822-F1
#
_cell.length_a   1.000
_cell.length_b   1.000
_cell.length_c   1.000
_cell.angle_alpha   90.00
_cell.angle_beta   90.00
_cell.angle_gamma   90.00
#
_symmetry.space_group_name_H-M   'P 1'
#
loop_
_entity.id
_entity.type
_entity.pdbx_description
1 polymer ?
#
loop_
_entity_poly.entity_id
_entity_poly.type
_entity_poly.pdbx_seq_one_letter_code
_entity_poly.pdbx_strand_id
1 'polypeptide(L)'
;MSHFDDNPVLFFLPPVWETFQNTKLLCSPDRVRRNTRKPILLPTKHDWALVEEGLDLIGPLIVPDLLLSHHSTPSVQSSTPQPSHTPSPQVFGPFYPSHESLDLSTIPRNIHQSKQNMGEQKFIRWFNEMINMGRSNFNISTATSTQKFALNDLDGRWPLRDFAPSRIAITRPGGPFTPGAIQTKEGLFSAIIFRGISFGSRFMQEAPNNYTGLFSSHSHYQQFLISTCPTLTTLAGQDAYFCNMQMYGQPSPRSTRQAEINYMVAASDLLSYLQKTDCLSVLQLAEFVAINPAFKFFGKLGGFMLAIDIYYAGGWRNLVMPSVQDLGDHIQKLGAGAFKGLNKLGLYPGETIAEACRRFDDVIMVSIDSDTRKWIRYDIFLLEHALCKYSKHFPSKY
;
A
#
# COMPACT_ATOMS: atom_id res chain seq x y z
N MET A 1 26.25 23.96 30.25
CA MET A 1 25.03 24.43 29.58
C MET A 1 24.81 23.54 28.37
N SER A 2 24.04 22.48 28.57
CA SER A 2 23.71 21.44 27.59
C SER A 2 22.20 21.37 27.56
N HIS A 3 21.59 21.85 26.47
CA HIS A 3 20.16 21.67 26.24
C HIS A 3 19.93 20.25 25.73
N PHE A 4 19.27 19.44 26.56
CA PHE A 4 18.57 18.23 26.13
C PHE A 4 17.20 18.69 25.63
N ASP A 5 16.95 18.50 24.33
CA ASP A 5 15.60 18.58 23.77
C ASP A 5 14.95 17.20 23.89
N ASP A 6 13.88 17.13 24.67
CA ASP A 6 12.99 15.98 24.77
C ASP A 6 12.15 15.86 23.48
N ASN A 7 12.64 15.07 22.51
CA ASN A 7 11.83 14.58 21.40
C ASN A 7 11.24 13.21 21.76
N PRO A 8 9.94 12.95 21.49
CA PRO A 8 9.38 11.61 21.66
C PRO A 8 10.02 10.66 20.64
N VAL A 9 10.82 9.71 21.14
CA VAL A 9 11.40 8.62 20.36
C VAL A 9 10.27 7.65 19.97
N LEU A 10 9.88 7.69 18.70
CA LEU A 10 9.13 6.61 18.06
C LEU A 10 10.07 5.40 17.90
N PHE A 11 9.90 4.40 18.76
CA PHE A 11 10.59 3.13 18.61
C PHE A 11 9.96 2.35 17.45
N PHE A 12 10.71 2.20 16.37
CA PHE A 12 10.37 1.30 15.27
C PHE A 12 10.84 -0.12 15.61
N LEU A 13 9.96 -1.10 15.46
CA LEU A 13 10.35 -2.51 15.42
C LEU A 13 11.35 -2.72 14.28
N PRO A 14 12.46 -3.45 14.49
CA PRO A 14 13.32 -3.83 13.38
C PRO A 14 12.53 -4.71 12.40
N PRO A 15 12.70 -4.55 11.08
CA PRO A 15 12.05 -5.42 10.12
C PRO A 15 12.53 -6.86 10.34
N VAL A 16 11.59 -7.81 10.27
CA VAL A 16 11.76 -9.28 10.33
C VAL A 16 12.72 -9.84 9.25
N TRP A 17 13.37 -8.97 8.47
CA TRP A 17 14.20 -9.31 7.33
C TRP A 17 15.70 -9.46 7.65
N GLU A 18 16.20 -8.91 8.75
CA GLU A 18 17.63 -9.06 9.09
C GLU A 18 18.04 -10.53 9.32
N THR A 19 17.09 -11.41 9.65
CA THR A 19 17.33 -12.85 9.81
C THR A 19 17.55 -13.62 8.49
N PHE A 20 17.25 -13.01 7.33
CA PHE A 20 17.37 -13.69 6.02
C PHE A 20 18.71 -13.43 5.29
N GLN A 21 19.57 -12.53 5.79
CA GLN A 21 20.80 -12.16 5.07
C GLN A 21 21.93 -13.20 5.11
N ASN A 22 21.82 -14.26 5.93
CA ASN A 22 22.94 -15.19 6.13
C ASN A 22 22.94 -16.46 5.25
N THR A 23 22.04 -16.61 4.29
CA THR A 23 22.11 -17.70 3.30
C THR A 23 22.42 -17.16 1.90
N LYS A 24 23.72 -16.88 1.66
CA LYS A 24 24.28 -16.73 0.31
C LYS A 24 24.09 -18.04 -0.46
N LEU A 25 23.13 -18.08 -1.39
CA LEU A 25 23.10 -19.10 -2.45
C LEU A 25 23.77 -18.53 -3.71
N LEU A 26 24.95 -19.07 -4.00
CA LEU A 26 25.68 -18.91 -5.24
C LEU A 26 24.87 -19.51 -6.40
N CYS A 27 24.46 -18.70 -7.37
CA CYS A 27 24.09 -19.21 -8.70
C CYS A 27 24.73 -18.34 -9.78
N SER A 28 25.63 -18.98 -10.53
CA SER A 28 26.30 -18.46 -11.73
C SER A 28 25.32 -18.35 -12.91
N PRO A 29 25.46 -17.35 -13.81
CA PRO A 29 24.54 -17.15 -14.93
C PRO A 29 25.04 -17.92 -16.17
N ASP A 30 24.66 -19.18 -16.33
CA ASP A 30 24.68 -19.84 -17.65
C ASP A 30 23.87 -21.15 -17.63
N ARG A 31 22.64 -21.10 -18.16
CA ARG A 31 21.99 -22.15 -18.97
C ARG A 31 20.52 -21.82 -19.20
N VAL A 32 20.23 -21.19 -20.33
CA VAL A 32 18.94 -21.30 -20.99
C VAL A 32 19.03 -22.48 -21.96
N ARG A 33 18.26 -23.56 -21.74
CA ARG A 33 17.71 -24.40 -22.82
C ARG A 33 16.52 -25.26 -22.37
N ARG A 34 15.52 -25.23 -23.25
CA ARG A 34 14.24 -25.97 -23.35
C ARG A 34 14.28 -27.42 -22.84
N ASN A 35 13.34 -27.85 -21.99
CA ASN A 35 12.18 -28.67 -22.35
C ASN A 35 11.30 -29.04 -21.14
N THR A 36 10.12 -29.55 -21.45
CA THR A 36 8.92 -29.86 -20.65
C THR A 36 9.10 -30.90 -19.53
N ARG A 37 8.22 -30.78 -18.50
CA ARG A 37 8.03 -31.57 -17.27
C ARG A 37 8.85 -31.14 -16.04
N LYS A 38 8.14 -30.62 -15.02
CA LYS A 38 8.67 -30.26 -13.70
C LYS A 38 9.00 -31.52 -12.88
N PRO A 39 10.20 -31.65 -12.29
CA PRO A 39 10.37 -32.42 -11.06
C PRO A 39 10.18 -31.49 -9.85
N ILE A 40 9.38 -31.94 -8.88
CA ILE A 40 9.31 -31.34 -7.55
C ILE A 40 10.41 -32.01 -6.72
N LEU A 41 11.42 -31.25 -6.32
CA LEU A 41 12.38 -31.66 -5.29
C LEU A 41 11.86 -31.16 -3.94
N LEU A 42 11.64 -32.08 -2.99
CA LEU A 42 11.35 -31.75 -1.60
C LEU A 42 12.69 -31.68 -0.82
N PRO A 43 12.85 -30.76 0.15
CA PRO A 43 14.07 -30.65 0.96
C PRO A 43 14.27 -31.89 1.84
N THR A 44 15.52 -32.19 2.17
CA THR A 44 15.87 -33.38 2.95
C THR A 44 15.95 -33.05 4.44
N LYS A 45 15.92 -34.10 5.28
CA LYS A 45 15.90 -34.02 6.75
C LYS A 45 17.08 -33.24 7.36
N HIS A 46 18.15 -33.03 6.60
CA HIS A 46 19.33 -32.28 7.05
C HIS A 46 19.10 -30.76 7.09
N ASP A 47 18.19 -30.24 6.24
CA ASP A 47 17.88 -28.82 6.13
C ASP A 47 17.13 -28.27 7.36
N TRP A 48 16.50 -29.15 8.16
CA TRP A 48 15.76 -28.77 9.37
C TRP A 48 16.64 -28.67 10.62
N ALA A 49 17.77 -29.39 10.68
CA ALA A 49 18.64 -29.39 11.85
C ALA A 49 19.38 -28.05 12.06
N LEU A 50 19.68 -27.33 10.97
CA LEU A 50 20.35 -26.02 11.00
C LEU A 50 19.43 -24.89 11.50
N VAL A 51 18.11 -25.10 11.51
CA VAL A 51 17.13 -24.11 12.00
C VAL A 51 16.97 -24.21 13.52
N GLU A 52 17.11 -25.39 14.11
CA GLU A 52 16.97 -25.58 15.56
C GLU A 52 18.21 -25.11 16.34
N GLU A 53 19.44 -25.29 15.82
CA GLU A 53 20.66 -24.80 16.48
C GLU A 53 20.77 -23.26 16.57
N GLY A 54 20.02 -22.52 15.74
CA GLY A 54 20.03 -21.05 15.77
C GLY A 54 19.15 -20.42 16.87
N LEU A 55 18.24 -21.20 17.48
CA LEU A 55 17.24 -20.67 18.43
C LEU A 55 17.71 -20.68 19.89
N ASP A 56 18.71 -21.50 20.25
CA ASP A 56 19.23 -21.61 21.62
C ASP A 56 20.22 -20.49 22.02
N LEU A 57 20.54 -19.57 21.11
CA LEU A 57 21.49 -18.46 21.33
C LEU A 57 20.85 -17.14 21.81
N ILE A 58 19.52 -17.12 22.04
CA ILE A 58 18.81 -15.91 22.48
C ILE A 58 18.45 -16.04 23.97
N GLY A 59 19.31 -15.52 24.84
CA GLY A 59 19.02 -15.36 26.27
C GLY A 59 17.92 -14.32 26.55
N PRO A 60 17.34 -14.30 27.77
CA PRO A 60 16.19 -13.45 28.08
C PRO A 60 16.56 -11.96 28.14
N LEU A 61 15.83 -11.13 27.39
CA LEU A 61 15.91 -9.67 27.44
C LEU A 61 15.21 -9.15 28.71
N ILE A 62 16.00 -8.50 29.57
CA ILE A 62 15.62 -7.87 30.84
C ILE A 62 14.88 -6.54 30.58
N VAL A 63 13.77 -6.32 31.28
CA VAL A 63 13.02 -5.06 31.33
C VAL A 63 13.44 -4.30 32.61
N PRO A 64 13.79 -3.00 32.57
CA PRO A 64 13.95 -2.21 33.80
C PRO A 64 12.63 -1.57 34.24
N ASP A 65 12.22 -1.87 35.49
CA ASP A 65 11.21 -1.14 36.25
C ASP A 65 11.69 0.28 36.59
N LEU A 66 10.81 1.27 36.43
CA LEU A 66 11.04 2.64 36.93
C LEU A 66 10.20 2.90 38.17
N LEU A 67 10.87 2.82 39.32
CA LEU A 67 10.41 3.26 40.64
C LEU A 67 10.33 4.79 40.71
N LEU A 68 9.18 5.29 41.17
CA LEU A 68 8.96 6.67 41.59
C LEU A 68 9.72 6.95 42.89
N SER A 69 10.49 8.03 42.95
CA SER A 69 10.89 8.64 44.23
C SER A 69 10.73 10.16 44.19
N HIS A 70 10.05 10.66 45.22
CA HIS A 70 9.83 12.07 45.53
C HIS A 70 11.08 12.67 46.16
N HIS A 71 11.50 13.84 45.70
CA HIS A 71 12.19 14.81 46.57
C HIS A 71 11.85 16.25 46.17
N SER A 72 11.66 17.07 47.20
CA SER A 72 11.15 18.43 47.15
C SER A 72 12.25 19.47 47.38
N THR A 73 12.01 20.70 46.88
CA THR A 73 12.52 22.04 47.29
C THR A 73 13.87 22.56 46.75
N PRO A 74 14.13 23.89 46.72
CA PRO A 74 13.23 25.05 46.56
C PRO A 74 13.71 26.09 45.51
N SER A 75 12.84 27.09 45.32
CA SER A 75 12.85 28.27 44.47
C SER A 75 14.06 29.21 44.55
N VAL A 76 14.47 29.75 43.39
CA VAL A 76 15.15 31.05 43.27
C VAL A 76 14.56 31.82 42.07
N GLN A 77 14.09 33.04 42.34
CA GLN A 77 13.64 34.01 41.34
C GLN A 77 14.84 34.71 40.70
N SER A 78 14.85 34.85 39.37
CA SER A 78 15.56 35.97 38.73
C SER A 78 14.89 36.37 37.42
N SER A 79 14.72 37.67 37.28
CA SER A 79 14.03 38.41 36.23
C SER A 79 14.99 38.85 35.12
N THR A 80 14.68 38.59 33.84
CA THR A 80 15.14 39.36 32.66
C THR A 80 14.40 38.88 31.38
N PRO A 81 14.37 39.66 30.28
CA PRO A 81 13.14 39.95 29.52
C PRO A 81 12.88 39.07 28.28
N GLN A 82 11.60 39.00 27.89
CA GLN A 82 11.08 38.29 26.71
C GLN A 82 11.68 38.78 25.38
N PRO A 83 11.99 37.85 24.45
CA PRO A 83 11.99 38.09 23.02
C PRO A 83 10.67 37.66 22.36
N SER A 84 10.29 38.46 21.37
CA SER A 84 9.13 38.39 20.47
C SER A 84 8.75 36.99 19.96
N HIS A 85 7.44 36.72 19.99
CA HIS A 85 6.80 35.58 19.36
C HIS A 85 7.00 35.56 17.83
N THR A 86 7.82 34.65 17.34
CA THR A 86 7.68 34.10 15.98
C THR A 86 6.81 32.84 16.05
N PRO A 87 5.75 32.71 15.25
CA PRO A 87 4.95 31.48 15.24
C PRO A 87 5.77 30.33 14.65
N SER A 88 5.92 29.25 15.43
CA SER A 88 6.44 27.98 14.94
C SER A 88 5.59 27.45 13.78
N PRO A 89 6.20 26.80 12.77
CA PRO A 89 5.47 26.24 11.65
C PRO A 89 4.50 25.17 12.15
N GLN A 90 3.21 25.40 11.92
CA GLN A 90 2.19 24.39 12.14
C GLN A 90 2.47 23.20 11.22
N VAL A 91 2.74 22.05 11.84
CA VAL A 91 2.75 20.76 11.14
C VAL A 91 1.31 20.49 10.70
N PHE A 92 1.00 20.82 9.45
CA PHE A 92 -0.25 20.43 8.81
C PHE A 92 -0.22 18.91 8.63
N GLY A 93 -0.91 18.18 9.52
CA GLY A 93 -1.37 16.84 9.20
C GLY A 93 -2.23 16.88 7.93
N PRO A 94 -2.30 15.79 7.14
CA PRO A 94 -3.12 15.77 5.94
C PRO A 94 -4.57 16.16 6.27
N PHE A 95 -5.13 17.05 5.45
CA PHE A 95 -6.50 17.51 5.56
C PHE A 95 -7.43 16.32 5.27
N TYR A 96 -8.10 15.81 6.30
CA TYR A 96 -9.16 14.81 6.13
C TYR A 96 -10.46 15.56 5.87
N PRO A 97 -11.19 15.29 4.78
CA PRO A 97 -12.59 15.63 4.73
C PRO A 97 -13.23 14.95 5.94
N SER A 98 -13.82 15.72 6.84
CA SER A 98 -14.71 15.17 7.84
C SER A 98 -15.76 14.37 7.08
N HIS A 99 -15.74 13.05 7.21
CA HIS A 99 -16.95 12.29 6.96
C HIS A 99 -18.01 12.93 7.85
N GLU A 100 -19.00 13.59 7.24
CA GLU A 100 -20.23 13.90 7.95
C GLU A 100 -20.60 12.64 8.72
N SER A 101 -20.78 12.79 10.02
CA SER A 101 -21.19 11.70 10.90
C SER A 101 -22.47 11.10 10.30
N LEU A 102 -22.32 9.98 9.62
CA LEU A 102 -23.44 9.14 9.21
C LEU A 102 -24.18 8.83 10.50
N ASP A 103 -25.36 9.42 10.67
CA ASP A 103 -26.24 9.15 11.78
C ASP A 103 -26.70 7.70 11.67
N LEU A 104 -25.99 6.81 12.37
CA LEU A 104 -26.27 5.38 12.45
C LEU A 104 -27.69 5.10 12.98
N SER A 105 -28.38 6.10 13.54
CA SER A 105 -29.78 5.99 13.97
C SER A 105 -30.78 5.95 12.82
N THR A 106 -30.38 6.37 11.61
CA THR A 106 -31.21 6.33 10.40
C THR A 106 -31.08 5.03 9.60
N ILE A 107 -30.14 4.15 9.96
CA ILE A 107 -30.07 2.81 9.38
C ILE A 107 -31.29 2.02 9.88
N PRO A 108 -32.17 1.55 8.98
CA PRO A 108 -33.35 0.78 9.38
C PRO A 108 -32.92 -0.42 10.24
N ARG A 109 -33.29 -0.42 11.53
CA ARG A 109 -33.01 -1.53 12.47
C ARG A 109 -33.54 -2.89 12.00
N ASN A 110 -34.39 -2.92 10.97
CA ASN A 110 -34.90 -4.13 10.35
C ASN A 110 -33.91 -4.87 9.44
N ILE A 111 -32.69 -4.36 9.23
CA ILE A 111 -31.62 -5.13 8.53
C ILE A 111 -31.01 -6.22 9.44
N HIS A 112 -31.22 -6.15 10.76
CA HIS A 112 -30.59 -7.06 11.73
C HIS A 112 -31.12 -8.52 11.77
N GLN A 113 -32.05 -8.90 10.89
CA GLN A 113 -32.50 -10.30 10.77
C GLN A 113 -32.54 -10.83 9.33
N SER A 114 -31.93 -10.12 8.37
CA SER A 114 -31.51 -10.76 7.14
C SER A 114 -30.43 -11.78 7.51
N LYS A 115 -30.64 -13.07 7.22
CA LYS A 115 -29.60 -14.09 7.37
C LYS A 115 -28.39 -13.61 6.58
N GLN A 116 -27.36 -13.09 7.27
CA GLN A 116 -26.09 -12.73 6.64
C GLN A 116 -25.71 -13.85 5.67
N ASN A 117 -25.50 -13.49 4.41
CA ASN A 117 -25.16 -14.46 3.39
C ASN A 117 -23.85 -15.14 3.82
N MET A 118 -23.76 -16.46 3.65
CA MET A 118 -22.53 -17.21 3.96
C MET A 118 -21.28 -16.62 3.29
N GLY A 119 -21.43 -15.98 2.13
CA GLY A 119 -20.37 -15.21 1.48
C GLY A 119 -19.86 -14.07 2.36
N GLU A 120 -20.76 -13.26 2.91
CA GLU A 120 -20.39 -12.10 3.74
C GLU A 120 -19.62 -12.53 4.98
N GLN A 121 -20.11 -13.55 5.68
CA GLN A 121 -19.46 -14.08 6.88
C GLN A 121 -18.04 -14.61 6.57
N LYS A 122 -17.87 -15.29 5.42
CA LYS A 122 -16.56 -15.78 4.98
C LYS A 122 -15.58 -14.63 4.72
N PHE A 123 -16.04 -13.58 4.05
CA PHE A 123 -15.20 -12.43 3.80
C PHE A 123 -14.85 -11.68 5.08
N ILE A 124 -15.82 -11.38 5.95
CA ILE A 124 -15.58 -10.67 7.20
C ILE A 124 -14.58 -11.45 8.08
N ARG A 125 -14.72 -12.77 8.16
CA ARG A 125 -13.73 -13.62 8.85
C ARG A 125 -12.33 -13.46 8.25
N TRP A 126 -12.20 -13.59 6.93
CA TRP A 126 -10.92 -13.42 6.23
C TRP A 126 -10.36 -11.99 6.40
N PHE A 127 -11.19 -10.97 6.32
CA PHE A 127 -10.76 -9.59 6.38
C PHE A 127 -10.26 -9.22 7.78
N ASN A 128 -10.96 -9.67 8.84
CA ASN A 128 -10.48 -9.56 10.22
C ASN A 128 -9.14 -10.29 10.43
N GLU A 129 -8.97 -11.45 9.82
CA GLU A 129 -7.70 -12.19 9.86
C GLU A 129 -6.55 -11.41 9.20
N MET A 130 -6.82 -10.68 8.11
CA MET A 130 -5.85 -9.79 7.45
C MET A 130 -5.60 -8.49 8.25
N ILE A 131 -6.62 -7.94 8.92
CA ILE A 131 -6.52 -6.78 9.81
C ILE A 131 -5.60 -7.11 10.99
N ASN A 132 -5.75 -8.30 11.56
CA ASN A 132 -4.91 -8.77 12.67
C ASN A 132 -3.42 -8.81 12.32
N MET A 133 -3.06 -9.01 11.04
CA MET A 133 -1.65 -8.98 10.61
C MET A 133 -0.98 -7.61 10.80
N GLY A 134 -1.75 -6.52 10.79
CA GLY A 134 -1.19 -5.18 10.94
C GLY A 134 -1.06 -4.72 12.40
N ARG A 135 -1.52 -5.53 13.36
CA ARG A 135 -1.48 -5.19 14.79
C ARG A 135 -0.09 -5.47 15.36
N SER A 136 0.31 -4.70 16.37
CA SER A 136 1.63 -4.83 17.04
C SER A 136 1.85 -6.18 17.73
N ASN A 137 0.77 -6.86 18.12
CA ASN A 137 0.79 -8.17 18.75
C ASN A 137 0.70 -9.33 17.74
N PHE A 138 0.79 -9.08 16.44
CA PHE A 138 0.80 -10.13 15.44
C PHE A 138 2.05 -11.01 15.56
N ASN A 139 1.86 -12.31 15.78
CA ASN A 139 2.94 -13.28 15.85
C ASN A 139 3.00 -14.14 14.58
N ILE A 140 4.10 -14.01 13.84
CA ILE A 140 4.33 -14.75 12.60
C ILE A 140 4.42 -16.26 12.79
N SER A 141 4.86 -16.75 13.96
CA SER A 141 4.99 -18.20 14.22
C SER A 141 3.62 -18.88 14.29
N THR A 142 2.60 -18.16 14.78
CA THR A 142 1.22 -18.61 14.86
C THR A 142 0.37 -18.22 13.65
N ALA A 143 0.99 -17.67 12.60
CA ALA A 143 0.26 -17.23 11.42
C ALA A 143 -0.43 -18.41 10.71
N THR A 144 -1.68 -18.20 10.32
CA THR A 144 -2.46 -19.18 9.55
C THR A 144 -1.87 -19.37 8.15
N SER A 145 -2.37 -20.36 7.40
CA SER A 145 -2.00 -20.54 5.99
C SER A 145 -2.36 -19.33 5.12
N THR A 146 -3.52 -18.71 5.37
CA THR A 146 -3.97 -17.48 4.69
C THR A 146 -3.04 -16.30 4.97
N GLN A 147 -2.65 -16.10 6.23
CA GLN A 147 -1.72 -15.02 6.62
C GLN A 147 -0.33 -15.26 6.05
N LYS A 148 0.18 -16.49 6.12
CA LYS A 148 1.45 -16.89 5.47
C LYS A 148 1.42 -16.66 3.96
N PHE A 149 0.28 -16.94 3.30
CA PHE A 149 0.12 -16.65 1.88
C PHE A 149 0.24 -15.15 1.58
N ALA A 150 -0.35 -14.29 2.42
CA ALA A 150 -0.22 -12.83 2.31
C ALA A 150 1.21 -12.34 2.60
N LEU A 151 1.86 -12.85 3.65
CA LEU A 151 3.23 -12.47 4.06
C LEU A 151 4.27 -12.68 2.95
N ASN A 152 4.06 -13.66 2.07
CA ASN A 152 4.95 -13.91 0.94
C ASN A 152 4.95 -12.81 -0.13
N ASP A 153 3.96 -11.91 -0.14
CA ASP A 153 3.84 -10.79 -1.09
C ASP A 153 2.80 -9.79 -0.56
N LEU A 154 3.23 -8.91 0.34
CA LEU A 154 2.34 -7.95 1.01
C LEU A 154 1.70 -6.97 0.01
N ASP A 155 2.44 -6.46 -0.96
CA ASP A 155 1.92 -5.57 -2.00
C ASP A 155 0.85 -6.26 -2.88
N GLY A 156 1.09 -7.53 -3.22
CA GLY A 156 0.25 -8.29 -4.12
C GLY A 156 -0.92 -9.00 -3.46
N ARG A 157 -0.88 -9.28 -2.14
CA ARG A 157 -1.83 -10.21 -1.48
C ARG A 157 -2.46 -9.68 -0.19
N TRP A 158 -1.92 -8.64 0.44
CA TRP A 158 -2.53 -8.08 1.65
C TRP A 158 -3.56 -7.00 1.27
N PRO A 159 -4.78 -7.00 1.84
CA PRO A 159 -5.80 -6.01 1.50
C PRO A 159 -5.56 -4.64 2.12
N LEU A 160 -4.75 -4.54 3.19
CA LEU A 160 -4.44 -3.26 3.81
C LEU A 160 -3.35 -2.52 3.01
N ARG A 161 -3.74 -1.95 1.87
CA ARG A 161 -2.81 -1.40 0.87
C ARG A 161 -1.83 -0.37 1.43
N ASP A 162 -2.26 0.45 2.38
CA ASP A 162 -1.42 1.51 2.96
C ASP A 162 -0.34 0.96 3.89
N PHE A 163 -0.45 -0.30 4.31
CA PHE A 163 0.54 -1.00 5.12
C PHE A 163 1.52 -1.82 4.25
N ALA A 164 1.31 -1.87 2.93
CA ALA A 164 2.20 -2.59 2.05
C ALA A 164 3.58 -1.89 1.96
N PRO A 165 4.71 -2.63 1.96
CA PRO A 165 6.05 -2.05 2.00
C PRO A 165 6.30 -1.01 0.90
N SER A 166 5.91 -1.32 -0.34
CA SER A 166 6.11 -0.39 -1.45
C SER A 166 5.32 0.90 -1.27
N ARG A 167 4.13 0.83 -0.66
CA ARG A 167 3.28 1.98 -0.36
C ARG A 167 3.84 2.82 0.77
N ILE A 168 4.28 2.20 1.85
CA ILE A 168 4.93 2.90 2.96
C ILE A 168 6.15 3.69 2.47
N ALA A 169 6.98 3.10 1.60
CA ALA A 169 8.19 3.76 1.11
C ALA A 169 7.89 5.07 0.35
N ILE A 170 6.89 5.07 -0.53
CA ILE A 170 6.55 6.19 -1.42
C ILE A 170 5.61 7.24 -0.82
N THR A 171 4.94 6.95 0.31
CA THR A 171 4.10 7.93 1.02
C THR A 171 4.83 8.64 2.16
N ARG A 172 6.09 8.28 2.44
CA ARG A 172 6.93 8.95 3.43
C ARG A 172 7.13 10.45 3.12
N PRO A 173 7.48 11.26 4.14
CA PRO A 173 7.96 12.62 3.90
C PRO A 173 9.06 12.65 2.83
N GLY A 174 8.95 13.58 1.89
CA GLY A 174 9.84 13.67 0.73
C GLY A 174 9.49 12.71 -0.42
N GLY A 175 8.41 11.93 -0.31
CA GLY A 175 7.86 11.10 -1.37
C GLY A 175 6.88 11.83 -2.30
N PRO A 176 6.53 11.23 -3.45
CA PRO A 176 5.68 11.86 -4.46
C PRO A 176 4.22 12.04 -4.04
N PHE A 177 3.74 11.27 -3.07
CA PHE A 177 2.36 11.33 -2.58
C PHE A 177 2.18 12.20 -1.34
N THR A 178 3.11 13.13 -1.11
CA THR A 178 2.88 14.22 -0.15
C THR A 178 1.98 15.28 -0.78
N PRO A 179 1.15 16.01 0.01
CA PRO A 179 0.22 17.00 -0.54
C PRO A 179 0.86 18.05 -1.45
N GLY A 180 2.07 18.51 -1.11
CA GLY A 180 2.80 19.48 -1.93
C GLY A 180 3.42 18.87 -3.18
N ALA A 181 4.05 17.69 -3.09
CA ALA A 181 4.72 17.07 -4.23
C ALA A 181 3.73 16.62 -5.30
N ILE A 182 2.58 16.02 -4.92
CA ILE A 182 1.61 15.48 -5.88
C ILE A 182 0.93 16.57 -6.74
N GLN A 183 1.08 17.84 -6.35
CA GLN A 183 0.60 19.00 -7.10
C GLN A 183 1.62 19.51 -8.13
N THR A 184 2.84 18.97 -8.14
CA THR A 184 3.88 19.36 -9.10
C THR A 184 4.03 18.33 -10.22
N LYS A 185 4.63 18.77 -11.33
CA LYS A 185 4.96 17.88 -12.45
C LYS A 185 5.91 16.77 -12.02
N GLU A 186 6.86 17.06 -11.13
CA GLU A 186 7.87 16.14 -10.63
C GLU A 186 7.26 15.08 -9.72
N GLY A 187 6.36 15.47 -8.82
CA GLY A 187 5.65 14.50 -7.97
C GLY A 187 4.71 13.62 -8.78
N LEU A 188 4.00 14.17 -9.77
CA LEU A 188 3.19 13.36 -10.69
C LEU A 188 4.05 12.43 -11.55
N PHE A 189 5.17 12.89 -12.10
CA PHE A 189 6.13 12.05 -12.82
C PHE A 189 6.58 10.87 -11.94
N SER A 190 6.96 11.17 -10.70
CA SER A 190 7.41 10.17 -9.73
C SER A 190 6.31 9.19 -9.32
N ALA A 191 5.07 9.66 -9.14
CA ALA A 191 3.90 8.82 -8.91
C ALA A 191 3.64 7.87 -10.09
N ILE A 192 3.83 8.35 -11.32
CA ILE A 192 3.71 7.57 -12.54
C ILE A 192 4.85 6.53 -12.63
N ILE A 193 6.09 6.89 -12.29
CA ILE A 193 7.21 5.94 -12.22
C ILE A 193 6.90 4.83 -11.20
N PHE A 194 6.39 5.20 -10.02
CA PHE A 194 6.00 4.22 -9.02
C PHE A 194 4.95 3.24 -9.58
N ARG A 195 3.81 3.73 -10.07
CA ARG A 195 2.72 2.84 -10.53
C ARG A 195 3.03 2.10 -11.82
N GLY A 196 3.75 2.72 -12.73
CA GLY A 196 4.09 2.19 -14.05
C GLY A 196 5.29 1.24 -14.02
N ILE A 197 6.26 1.48 -13.14
CA ILE A 197 7.55 0.78 -13.18
C ILE A 197 7.77 0.04 -11.87
N SER A 198 7.98 0.74 -10.76
CA SER A 198 8.55 0.13 -9.55
C SER A 198 7.57 -0.60 -8.64
N PHE A 199 6.26 -0.38 -8.73
CA PHE A 199 5.30 -0.99 -7.82
C PHE A 199 5.35 -2.53 -7.86
N GLY A 200 5.59 -3.15 -6.69
CA GLY A 200 5.73 -4.60 -6.54
C GLY A 200 6.94 -5.20 -7.26
N SER A 201 7.94 -4.37 -7.62
CA SER A 201 9.21 -4.84 -8.17
C SER A 201 10.09 -5.45 -7.10
N ARG A 202 11.12 -6.19 -7.52
CA ARG A 202 12.13 -6.71 -6.62
C ARG A 202 12.87 -5.58 -5.90
N PHE A 203 13.16 -4.49 -6.61
CA PHE A 203 13.74 -3.30 -6.01
C PHE A 203 12.91 -2.79 -4.82
N MET A 204 11.59 -2.68 -4.95
CA MET A 204 10.76 -2.16 -3.84
C MET A 204 10.74 -3.06 -2.60
N GLN A 205 11.04 -4.35 -2.76
CA GLN A 205 11.18 -5.29 -1.63
C GLN A 205 12.53 -5.10 -0.90
N GLU A 206 13.55 -4.64 -1.62
CA GLU A 206 14.91 -4.43 -1.14
C GLU A 206 15.22 -2.94 -0.87
N ALA A 207 14.25 -2.04 -1.11
CA ALA A 207 14.48 -0.61 -1.13
C ALA A 207 14.98 -0.11 0.24
N PRO A 208 16.00 0.77 0.26
CA PRO A 208 16.56 1.26 1.51
C PRO A 208 15.55 2.14 2.24
N ASN A 209 15.68 2.24 3.57
CA ASN A 209 14.75 2.99 4.40
C ASN A 209 14.64 4.49 4.05
N ASN A 210 15.65 5.07 3.40
CA ASN A 210 15.65 6.46 2.95
C ASN A 210 15.12 6.66 1.51
N TYR A 211 14.72 5.60 0.80
CA TYR A 211 14.12 5.75 -0.52
C TYR A 211 12.73 6.39 -0.40
N THR A 212 12.55 7.53 -1.07
CA THR A 212 11.26 8.24 -1.13
C THR A 212 10.58 8.14 -2.50
N GLY A 213 11.34 7.80 -3.55
CA GLY A 213 10.85 7.69 -4.92
C GLY A 213 10.45 9.03 -5.57
N LEU A 214 10.89 10.17 -5.02
CA LEU A 214 10.69 11.48 -5.64
C LEU A 214 11.86 11.84 -6.56
N PHE A 215 11.56 12.01 -7.85
CA PHE A 215 12.49 12.41 -8.90
C PHE A 215 12.17 13.81 -9.41
N SER A 216 13.14 14.70 -9.30
CA SER A 216 13.06 16.10 -9.77
C SER A 216 13.11 16.23 -11.29
N SER A 217 13.55 15.20 -12.01
CA SER A 217 13.62 15.19 -13.46
C SER A 217 13.80 13.76 -13.99
N HIS A 218 13.67 13.62 -15.31
CA HIS A 218 14.05 12.40 -16.01
C HIS A 218 15.53 12.03 -15.78
N SER A 219 16.44 13.03 -15.83
CA SER A 219 17.87 12.79 -15.60
C SER A 219 18.17 12.30 -14.18
N HIS A 220 17.46 12.82 -13.17
CA HIS A 220 17.55 12.32 -11.81
C HIS A 220 17.10 10.85 -11.73
N TYR A 221 15.99 10.48 -12.37
CA TYR A 221 15.56 9.08 -12.46
C TYR A 221 16.60 8.18 -13.15
N GLN A 222 17.19 8.62 -14.26
CA GLN A 222 18.25 7.86 -14.95
C GLN A 222 19.49 7.67 -14.07
N GLN A 223 19.94 8.72 -13.39
CA GLN A 223 21.05 8.63 -12.44
C GLN A 223 20.73 7.68 -11.28
N PHE A 224 19.49 7.68 -10.80
CA PHE A 224 19.02 6.73 -9.79
C PHE A 224 19.13 5.28 -10.28
N LEU A 225 18.69 4.96 -11.50
CA LEU A 225 18.83 3.60 -12.06
C LEU A 225 20.29 3.16 -12.13
N ILE A 226 21.18 4.04 -12.61
CA ILE A 226 22.61 3.76 -12.76
C ILE A 226 23.29 3.55 -11.39
N SER A 227 22.99 4.42 -10.42
CA SER A 227 23.64 4.39 -9.10
C SER A 227 23.15 3.27 -8.19
N THR A 228 21.87 2.89 -8.30
CA THR A 228 21.27 1.87 -7.42
C THR A 228 21.78 0.47 -7.74
N CYS A 229 22.06 0.17 -9.01
CA CYS A 229 22.63 -1.11 -9.37
C CYS A 229 23.56 -0.97 -10.60
N PRO A 230 24.82 -0.55 -10.40
CA PRO A 230 25.75 -0.26 -11.51
C PRO A 230 26.08 -1.51 -12.35
N THR A 231 25.83 -2.70 -11.81
CA THR A 231 26.00 -3.98 -12.50
C THR A 231 24.86 -4.31 -13.48
N LEU A 232 23.70 -3.65 -13.38
CA LEU A 232 22.58 -3.83 -14.31
C LEU A 232 22.73 -2.89 -15.51
N THR A 233 23.66 -3.24 -16.40
CA THR A 233 23.99 -2.44 -17.59
C THR A 233 23.08 -2.68 -18.79
N THR A 234 22.29 -3.77 -18.76
CA THR A 234 21.34 -4.10 -19.84
C THR A 234 19.92 -3.70 -19.45
N LEU A 235 19.13 -3.26 -20.44
CA LEU A 235 17.71 -2.93 -20.24
C LEU A 235 16.93 -4.12 -19.65
N ALA A 236 17.20 -5.34 -20.12
CA ALA A 236 16.54 -6.54 -19.61
C ALA A 236 16.85 -6.79 -18.13
N GLY A 237 18.10 -6.56 -17.70
CA GLY A 237 18.50 -6.66 -16.30
C GLY A 237 17.83 -5.59 -15.44
N GLN A 238 17.79 -4.35 -15.92
CA GLN A 238 17.10 -3.25 -15.24
C GLN A 238 15.61 -3.51 -15.10
N ASP A 239 14.95 -3.92 -16.18
CA ASP A 239 13.52 -4.23 -16.17
C ASP A 239 13.20 -5.40 -15.23
N ALA A 240 14.03 -6.45 -15.20
CA ALA A 240 13.83 -7.57 -14.27
C ALA A 240 13.93 -7.17 -12.78
N TYR A 241 14.67 -6.11 -12.46
CA TYR A 241 14.86 -5.64 -11.09
C TYR A 241 13.88 -4.55 -10.69
N PHE A 242 13.75 -3.52 -11.52
CA PHE A 242 12.95 -2.33 -11.25
C PHE A 242 11.50 -2.44 -11.74
N CYS A 243 11.15 -3.40 -12.60
CA CYS A 243 9.81 -3.51 -13.16
C CYS A 243 9.19 -4.90 -12.98
N ASN A 244 8.14 -4.99 -12.16
CA ASN A 244 7.30 -6.19 -12.14
C ASN A 244 6.22 -6.08 -13.22
N MET A 245 6.51 -6.57 -14.43
CA MET A 245 5.58 -6.53 -15.57
C MET A 245 4.24 -7.24 -15.30
N GLN A 246 4.18 -8.17 -14.35
CA GLN A 246 2.99 -8.97 -14.00
C GLN A 246 2.17 -8.40 -12.85
N MET A 247 2.54 -7.23 -12.30
CA MET A 247 1.92 -6.69 -11.08
C MET A 247 0.39 -6.52 -11.19
N TYR A 248 -0.11 -6.22 -12.38
CA TYR A 248 -1.54 -6.03 -12.66
C TYR A 248 -2.19 -7.26 -13.35
N GLY A 249 -1.59 -8.45 -13.21
CA GLY A 249 -2.08 -9.69 -13.78
C GLY A 249 -1.26 -10.12 -15.00
N GLN A 250 -1.82 -9.95 -16.20
CA GLN A 250 -1.12 -10.34 -17.42
C GLN A 250 0.13 -9.47 -17.63
N PRO A 251 1.25 -10.05 -18.11
CA PRO A 251 2.44 -9.27 -18.44
C PRO A 251 2.10 -8.12 -19.38
N SER A 252 2.49 -6.91 -19.03
CA SER A 252 2.43 -5.75 -19.91
C SER A 252 3.83 -5.30 -20.33
N PRO A 253 4.01 -4.63 -21.49
CA PRO A 253 5.31 -4.19 -21.98
C PRO A 253 5.82 -2.93 -21.24
N ARG A 254 5.57 -2.85 -19.93
CA ARG A 254 6.13 -1.83 -19.03
C ARG A 254 7.64 -2.04 -18.93
N SER A 255 8.37 -0.95 -18.84
CA SER A 255 9.84 -0.95 -18.85
C SER A 255 10.33 0.32 -18.18
N THR A 256 11.53 0.25 -17.62
CA THR A 256 12.28 1.40 -17.10
C THR A 256 12.43 2.52 -18.12
N ARG A 257 12.47 2.18 -19.42
CA ARG A 257 12.55 3.15 -20.53
C ARG A 257 11.28 3.97 -20.75
N GLN A 258 10.13 3.55 -20.21
CA GLN A 258 8.87 4.30 -20.37
C GLN A 258 8.91 5.68 -19.72
N ALA A 259 9.80 5.87 -18.74
CA ALA A 259 10.11 7.18 -18.15
C ALA A 259 10.48 8.22 -19.21
N GLU A 260 11.38 7.84 -20.13
CA GLU A 260 11.89 8.69 -21.21
C GLU A 260 10.84 8.92 -22.30
N ILE A 261 10.17 7.85 -22.72
CA ILE A 261 9.32 7.88 -23.91
C ILE A 261 8.01 8.60 -23.63
N ASN A 262 7.40 8.32 -22.47
CA ASN A 262 5.99 8.60 -22.25
C ASN A 262 5.71 9.37 -20.95
N TYR A 263 6.37 9.02 -19.85
CA TYR A 263 5.87 9.44 -18.53
C TYR A 263 6.14 10.89 -18.15
N MET A 264 7.14 11.54 -18.75
CA MET A 264 7.30 13.00 -18.58
C MET A 264 6.18 13.80 -19.27
N VAL A 265 5.75 13.32 -20.45
CA VAL A 265 4.60 13.89 -21.16
C VAL A 265 3.33 13.61 -20.36
N ALA A 266 3.16 12.36 -19.93
CA ALA A 266 2.04 11.92 -19.11
C ALA A 266 1.87 12.77 -17.84
N ALA A 267 2.96 13.10 -17.15
CA ALA A 267 2.94 13.98 -15.98
C ALA A 267 2.48 15.40 -16.30
N SER A 268 2.87 15.93 -17.46
CA SER A 268 2.48 17.28 -17.90
C SER A 268 1.01 17.34 -18.30
N ASP A 269 0.53 16.33 -19.02
CA ASP A 269 -0.87 16.19 -19.41
C ASP A 269 -1.77 16.03 -18.17
N LEU A 270 -1.34 15.18 -17.24
CA LEU A 270 -2.05 14.92 -15.98
C LEU A 270 -2.13 16.16 -15.10
N LEU A 271 -1.02 16.91 -14.96
CA LEU A 271 -1.02 18.17 -14.24
C LEU A 271 -2.01 19.17 -14.87
N SER A 272 -1.95 19.30 -16.20
CA SER A 272 -2.84 20.20 -16.94
C SER A 272 -4.30 19.81 -16.80
N TYR A 273 -4.61 18.51 -16.78
CA TYR A 273 -5.96 18.00 -16.58
C TYR A 273 -6.47 18.31 -15.16
N LEU A 274 -5.67 18.03 -14.13
CA LEU A 274 -6.01 18.28 -12.73
C LEU A 274 -6.22 19.77 -12.42
N GLN A 275 -5.49 20.67 -13.08
CA GLN A 275 -5.61 22.12 -12.88
C GLN A 275 -6.82 22.76 -13.56
N LYS A 276 -7.36 22.14 -14.62
CA LYS A 276 -8.43 22.72 -15.45
C LYS A 276 -9.84 22.29 -15.04
N THR A 277 -9.97 21.33 -14.13
CA THR A 277 -11.26 20.74 -13.79
C THR A 277 -11.66 21.08 -12.37
N ASP A 278 -12.74 21.83 -12.20
CA ASP A 278 -13.17 22.32 -10.87
C ASP A 278 -13.72 21.23 -9.95
N CYS A 279 -14.32 20.19 -10.51
CA CYS A 279 -14.79 19.01 -9.79
C CYS A 279 -14.54 17.76 -10.63
N LEU A 280 -13.73 16.84 -10.12
CA LEU A 280 -13.27 15.66 -10.82
C LEU A 280 -13.43 14.45 -9.92
N SER A 281 -14.17 13.42 -10.34
CA SER A 281 -14.20 12.17 -9.61
C SER A 281 -12.93 11.36 -9.85
N VAL A 282 -12.52 10.55 -8.88
CA VAL A 282 -11.40 9.60 -9.06
C VAL A 282 -11.61 8.69 -10.26
N LEU A 283 -12.86 8.33 -10.58
CA LEU A 283 -13.18 7.48 -11.73
C LEU A 283 -12.99 8.21 -13.07
N GLN A 284 -13.32 9.50 -13.14
CA GLN A 284 -13.04 10.33 -14.31
C GLN A 284 -11.53 10.50 -14.52
N LEU A 285 -10.78 10.71 -13.44
CA LEU A 285 -9.31 10.75 -13.49
C LEU A 285 -8.72 9.41 -13.98
N ALA A 286 -9.24 8.29 -13.48
CA ALA A 286 -8.85 6.96 -13.93
C ALA A 286 -9.15 6.75 -15.42
N GLU A 287 -10.29 7.23 -15.91
CA GLU A 287 -10.66 7.16 -17.33
C GLU A 287 -9.74 8.03 -18.19
N PHE A 288 -9.43 9.26 -17.77
CA PHE A 288 -8.43 10.11 -18.43
C PHE A 288 -7.10 9.37 -18.60
N VAL A 289 -6.58 8.78 -17.52
CA VAL A 289 -5.33 8.01 -17.56
C VAL A 289 -5.46 6.80 -18.50
N ALA A 290 -6.60 6.11 -18.49
CA ALA A 290 -6.79 4.91 -19.31
C ALA A 290 -6.85 5.21 -20.83
N ILE A 291 -7.35 6.38 -21.22
CA ILE A 291 -7.48 6.75 -22.65
C ILE A 291 -6.30 7.59 -23.16
N ASN A 292 -5.53 8.22 -22.28
CA ASN A 292 -4.41 9.07 -22.68
C ASN A 292 -3.25 8.20 -23.24
N PRO A 293 -2.80 8.44 -24.49
CA PRO A 293 -1.70 7.68 -25.11
C PRO A 293 -0.37 7.71 -24.35
N ALA A 294 -0.09 8.77 -23.60
CA ALA A 294 1.10 8.88 -22.75
C ALA A 294 1.09 7.84 -21.59
N PHE A 295 -0.04 7.19 -21.33
CA PHE A 295 -0.21 6.13 -20.35
C PHE A 295 -0.45 4.75 -20.99
N LYS A 296 -0.13 4.56 -22.27
CA LYS A 296 -0.40 3.33 -23.05
C LYS A 296 -0.10 2.01 -22.33
N PHE A 297 0.88 1.99 -21.43
CA PHE A 297 1.33 0.79 -20.72
C PHE A 297 0.82 0.64 -19.28
N PHE A 298 0.07 1.62 -18.75
CA PHE A 298 -0.60 1.52 -17.45
C PHE A 298 -1.77 0.54 -17.48
N GLY A 299 -2.51 0.53 -18.60
CA GLY A 299 -3.80 -0.14 -18.69
C GLY A 299 -4.85 0.47 -17.75
N LYS A 300 -6.09 -0.02 -17.85
CA LYS A 300 -7.23 0.50 -17.06
C LYS A 300 -7.00 0.38 -15.55
N LEU A 301 -6.49 -0.77 -15.09
CA LEU A 301 -6.26 -1.01 -13.66
C LEU A 301 -5.12 -0.15 -13.11
N GLY A 302 -4.01 0.00 -13.84
CA GLY A 302 -2.92 0.88 -13.41
C GLY A 302 -3.36 2.34 -13.30
N GLY A 303 -4.18 2.80 -14.26
CA GLY A 303 -4.76 4.15 -14.22
C GLY A 303 -5.68 4.38 -13.03
N PHE A 304 -6.55 3.41 -12.74
CA PHE A 304 -7.40 3.44 -11.55
C PHE A 304 -6.58 3.51 -10.26
N MET A 305 -5.55 2.67 -10.11
CA MET A 305 -4.69 2.66 -8.93
C MET A 305 -3.90 3.97 -8.76
N LEU A 306 -3.45 4.59 -9.86
CA LEU A 306 -2.80 5.90 -9.83
C LEU A 306 -3.77 7.00 -9.39
N ALA A 307 -4.99 7.00 -9.91
CA ALA A 307 -6.01 7.99 -9.54
C ALA A 307 -6.36 7.92 -8.05
N ILE A 308 -6.51 6.71 -7.48
CA ILE A 308 -6.73 6.54 -6.04
C ILE A 308 -5.55 7.08 -5.23
N ASP A 309 -4.31 6.84 -5.67
CA ASP A 309 -3.15 7.34 -4.93
C ASP A 309 -3.05 8.86 -4.92
N ILE A 310 -3.39 9.50 -6.05
CA ILE A 310 -3.43 10.95 -6.16
C ILE A 310 -4.50 11.52 -5.22
N TYR A 311 -5.67 10.87 -5.14
CA TYR A 311 -6.72 11.23 -4.19
C TYR A 311 -6.24 11.13 -2.74
N TYR A 312 -5.63 10.01 -2.36
CA TYR A 312 -5.12 9.81 -0.99
C TYR A 312 -3.95 10.71 -0.62
N ALA A 313 -3.21 11.25 -1.59
CA ALA A 313 -2.15 12.21 -1.33
C ALA A 313 -2.70 13.56 -0.82
N GLY A 314 -4.00 13.84 -1.01
CA GLY A 314 -4.68 14.99 -0.40
C GLY A 314 -4.27 16.37 -0.93
N GLY A 315 -3.50 16.43 -2.03
CA GLY A 315 -3.09 17.70 -2.65
C GLY A 315 -4.19 18.34 -3.51
N TRP A 316 -5.15 17.59 -4.05
CA TRP A 316 -6.10 18.09 -5.04
C TRP A 316 -7.51 18.22 -4.43
N ARG A 317 -7.92 19.44 -4.06
CA ARG A 317 -9.23 19.70 -3.44
C ARG A 317 -10.43 19.44 -4.37
N ASN A 318 -10.19 19.52 -5.67
CA ASN A 318 -11.17 19.26 -6.72
C ASN A 318 -11.38 17.76 -7.00
N LEU A 319 -10.55 16.87 -6.43
CA LEU A 319 -10.64 15.44 -6.64
C LEU A 319 -11.57 14.81 -5.60
N VAL A 320 -12.68 14.22 -6.04
CA VAL A 320 -13.75 13.72 -5.17
C VAL A 320 -13.86 12.19 -5.20
N MET A 321 -14.16 11.61 -4.04
CA MET A 321 -14.51 10.20 -3.90
C MET A 321 -15.78 9.91 -4.72
N PRO A 322 -15.81 8.86 -5.56
CA PRO A 322 -17.04 8.44 -6.22
C PRO A 322 -18.06 7.91 -5.22
N SER A 323 -19.32 7.82 -5.62
CA SER A 323 -20.30 7.09 -4.80
C SER A 323 -20.02 5.58 -4.84
N VAL A 324 -20.54 4.83 -3.87
CA VAL A 324 -20.46 3.35 -3.88
C VAL A 324 -21.13 2.78 -5.15
N GLN A 325 -22.16 3.46 -5.65
CA GLN A 325 -22.85 3.11 -6.89
C GLN A 325 -21.88 3.18 -8.08
N ASP A 326 -21.24 4.34 -8.27
CA ASP A 326 -20.32 4.55 -9.39
C ASP A 326 -19.13 3.59 -9.32
N LEU A 327 -18.64 3.30 -8.11
CA LEU A 327 -17.58 2.32 -7.91
C LEU A 327 -18.04 0.91 -8.31
N GLY A 328 -19.26 0.52 -7.95
CA GLY A 328 -19.84 -0.77 -8.34
C GLY A 328 -19.94 -0.92 -9.86
N ASP A 329 -20.45 0.11 -10.54
CA ASP A 329 -20.53 0.16 -12.00
C ASP A 329 -19.13 0.09 -12.63
N HIS A 330 -18.14 0.77 -12.02
CA HIS A 330 -16.74 0.69 -12.44
C HIS A 330 -16.14 -0.71 -12.26
N ILE A 331 -16.40 -1.37 -11.13
CA ILE A 331 -15.96 -2.75 -10.86
C ILE A 331 -16.51 -3.71 -11.92
N GLN A 332 -17.79 -3.55 -12.28
CA GLN A 332 -18.42 -4.33 -13.34
C GLN A 332 -17.76 -4.05 -14.70
N LYS A 333 -17.54 -2.78 -15.06
CA LYS A 333 -16.86 -2.36 -16.32
C LYS A 333 -15.43 -2.88 -16.40
N LEU A 334 -14.69 -2.92 -15.29
CA LEU A 334 -13.32 -3.42 -15.25
C LEU A 334 -13.24 -4.95 -15.37
N GLY A 335 -14.21 -5.70 -14.82
CA GLY A 335 -14.23 -7.16 -14.85
C GLY A 335 -13.00 -7.82 -14.18
N ALA A 336 -12.37 -7.11 -13.24
CA ALA A 336 -11.08 -7.46 -12.66
C ALA A 336 -11.23 -8.21 -11.32
N GLY A 337 -10.26 -8.06 -10.42
CA GLY A 337 -10.18 -8.83 -9.17
C GLY A 337 -11.38 -8.65 -8.25
N ALA A 338 -11.86 -7.42 -8.03
CA ALA A 338 -13.01 -7.18 -7.15
C ALA A 338 -14.29 -7.86 -7.66
N PHE A 339 -14.55 -7.77 -8.97
CA PHE A 339 -15.65 -8.49 -9.62
C PHE A 339 -15.57 -10.01 -9.39
N LYS A 340 -14.37 -10.59 -9.56
CA LYS A 340 -14.14 -12.02 -9.27
C LYS A 340 -14.33 -12.34 -7.78
N GLY A 341 -13.98 -11.43 -6.89
CA GLY A 341 -14.21 -11.54 -5.45
C GLY A 341 -15.70 -11.64 -5.12
N LEU A 342 -16.50 -10.71 -5.63
CA LEU A 342 -17.97 -10.72 -5.46
C LEU A 342 -18.60 -12.01 -6.00
N ASN A 343 -18.15 -12.48 -7.17
CA ASN A 343 -18.64 -13.72 -7.77
C ASN A 343 -18.33 -14.94 -6.89
N LYS A 344 -17.10 -15.03 -6.37
CA LYS A 344 -16.68 -16.13 -5.48
C LYS A 344 -17.42 -16.17 -4.16
N LEU A 345 -17.82 -15.01 -3.67
CA LEU A 345 -18.60 -14.88 -2.46
C LEU A 345 -20.09 -15.20 -2.71
N GLY A 346 -20.51 -15.37 -3.98
CA GLY A 346 -21.91 -15.63 -4.32
C GLY A 346 -22.82 -14.47 -3.92
N LEU A 347 -22.32 -13.24 -4.03
CA LEU A 347 -22.98 -12.08 -3.42
C LEU A 347 -23.99 -11.39 -4.33
N TYR A 348 -23.90 -11.50 -5.65
CA TYR A 348 -24.84 -10.80 -6.55
C TYR A 348 -25.86 -11.67 -7.32
N PRO A 349 -26.25 -12.91 -6.92
CA PRO A 349 -27.28 -13.63 -7.65
C PRO A 349 -28.63 -12.91 -7.47
N GLY A 350 -29.06 -12.21 -8.51
CA GLY A 350 -30.33 -11.47 -8.52
C GLY A 350 -30.24 -9.97 -8.20
N GLU A 351 -29.03 -9.40 -8.10
CA GLU A 351 -28.81 -7.97 -7.93
C GLU A 351 -27.65 -7.47 -8.84
N THR A 352 -27.55 -6.15 -8.98
CA THR A 352 -26.44 -5.49 -9.68
C THR A 352 -25.16 -5.51 -8.83
N ILE A 353 -24.00 -5.33 -9.47
CA ILE A 353 -22.71 -5.26 -8.75
C ILE A 353 -22.67 -4.06 -7.80
N ALA A 354 -23.32 -2.96 -8.15
CA ALA A 354 -23.38 -1.78 -7.31
C ALA A 354 -24.25 -1.96 -6.06
N GLU A 355 -25.40 -2.64 -6.18
CA GLU A 355 -26.20 -3.05 -5.02
C GLU A 355 -25.40 -3.98 -4.10
N ALA A 356 -24.67 -4.94 -4.68
CA ALA A 356 -23.79 -5.83 -3.93
C ALA A 356 -22.70 -5.05 -3.18
N CYS A 357 -22.05 -4.08 -3.83
CA CYS A 357 -21.01 -3.25 -3.19
C CYS A 357 -21.59 -2.42 -2.05
N ARG A 358 -22.76 -1.81 -2.23
CA ARG A 358 -23.43 -1.02 -1.18
C ARG A 358 -23.79 -1.87 0.03
N ARG A 359 -24.47 -2.99 -0.18
CA ARG A 359 -24.80 -3.92 0.90
C ARG A 359 -23.54 -4.39 1.64
N PHE A 360 -22.46 -4.59 0.92
CA PHE A 360 -21.21 -5.05 1.51
C PHE A 360 -20.47 -3.98 2.31
N ASP A 361 -20.51 -2.75 1.83
CA ASP A 361 -20.07 -1.58 2.58
C ASP A 361 -20.85 -1.49 3.90
N ASP A 362 -22.18 -1.57 3.86
CA ASP A 362 -23.03 -1.57 5.06
C ASP A 362 -22.65 -2.70 6.04
N VAL A 363 -22.42 -3.92 5.54
CA VAL A 363 -22.01 -5.07 6.36
C VAL A 363 -20.66 -4.82 7.03
N ILE A 364 -19.67 -4.27 6.33
CA ILE A 364 -18.38 -3.93 6.94
C ILE A 364 -18.56 -2.82 7.98
N MET A 365 -19.39 -1.83 7.67
CA MET A 365 -19.65 -0.70 8.55
C MET A 365 -20.33 -1.11 9.87
N VAL A 366 -21.02 -2.24 9.93
CA VAL A 366 -21.56 -2.80 11.18
C VAL A 366 -20.69 -3.89 11.80
N SER A 367 -19.87 -4.58 11.00
CA SER A 367 -19.08 -5.74 11.47
C SER A 367 -17.69 -5.39 11.99
N ILE A 368 -17.19 -4.21 11.65
CA ILE A 368 -15.88 -3.71 12.10
C ILE A 368 -16.10 -2.47 12.95
N ASP A 369 -15.51 -2.45 14.14
CA ASP A 369 -15.65 -1.32 15.05
C ASP A 369 -15.06 -0.03 14.44
N SER A 370 -15.50 1.11 14.98
CA SER A 370 -15.12 2.43 14.46
C SER A 370 -13.61 2.68 14.53
N ASP A 371 -12.96 2.27 15.61
CA ASP A 371 -11.53 2.53 15.83
C ASP A 371 -10.68 1.72 14.85
N THR A 372 -11.03 0.46 14.64
CA THR A 372 -10.39 -0.40 13.64
C THR A 372 -10.59 0.16 12.23
N ARG A 373 -11.80 0.61 11.87
CA ARG A 373 -12.05 1.23 10.56
C ARG A 373 -11.23 2.49 10.35
N LYS A 374 -11.15 3.35 11.36
CA LYS A 374 -10.31 4.57 11.31
C LYS A 374 -8.84 4.22 11.17
N TRP A 375 -8.36 3.22 11.90
CA TRP A 375 -6.96 2.77 11.86
C TRP A 375 -6.57 2.20 10.49
N ILE A 376 -7.41 1.36 9.89
CA ILE A 376 -7.15 0.83 8.53
C ILE A 376 -7.49 1.82 7.42
N ARG A 377 -8.00 3.00 7.77
CA ARG A 377 -8.51 4.02 6.83
C ARG A 377 -9.55 3.43 5.88
N TYR A 378 -10.54 2.74 6.44
CA TYR A 378 -11.58 2.09 5.66
C TYR A 378 -12.35 3.11 4.81
N ASP A 379 -12.47 2.78 3.54
CA ASP A 379 -13.35 3.41 2.57
C ASP A 379 -13.70 2.42 1.44
N ILE A 380 -14.42 2.91 0.45
CA ILE A 380 -14.89 2.11 -0.68
C ILE A 380 -13.75 1.61 -1.59
N PHE A 381 -12.59 2.28 -1.64
CA PHE A 381 -11.44 1.77 -2.38
C PHE A 381 -10.73 0.65 -1.60
N LEU A 382 -10.68 0.73 -0.28
CA LEU A 382 -10.23 -0.40 0.54
C LEU A 382 -11.15 -1.61 0.35
N LEU A 383 -12.47 -1.40 0.26
CA LEU A 383 -13.43 -2.45 -0.05
C LEU A 383 -13.15 -3.11 -1.42
N GLU A 384 -13.03 -2.33 -2.49
CA GLU A 384 -12.66 -2.83 -3.83
C GLU A 384 -11.36 -3.64 -3.76
N HIS A 385 -10.34 -3.08 -3.11
CA HIS A 385 -9.03 -3.70 -3.02
C HIS A 385 -9.08 -5.02 -2.24
N ALA A 386 -9.83 -5.04 -1.13
CA ALA A 386 -10.01 -6.22 -0.31
C ALA A 386 -10.74 -7.33 -1.07
N LEU A 387 -11.80 -7.02 -1.82
CA LEU A 387 -12.47 -7.97 -2.73
C LEU A 387 -11.50 -8.51 -3.79
N CYS A 388 -10.66 -7.65 -4.35
CA CYS A 388 -9.63 -8.03 -5.29
C CYS A 388 -8.63 -9.03 -4.68
N LYS A 389 -8.13 -8.78 -3.46
CA LYS A 389 -7.22 -9.70 -2.76
C LYS A 389 -7.91 -10.99 -2.35
N TYR A 390 -9.15 -10.95 -1.86
CA TYR A 390 -9.94 -12.13 -1.52
C TYR A 390 -9.95 -13.12 -2.71
N SER A 391 -10.16 -12.59 -3.92
CA SER A 391 -10.16 -13.40 -5.14
C SER A 391 -8.82 -14.12 -5.40
N LYS A 392 -7.68 -13.60 -4.91
CA LYS A 392 -6.36 -14.23 -5.04
C LYS A 392 -6.12 -15.31 -3.98
N HIS A 393 -6.62 -15.10 -2.75
CA HIS A 393 -6.49 -16.04 -1.65
C HIS A 393 -7.30 -17.33 -1.88
N PHE A 394 -8.44 -17.20 -2.55
CA PHE A 394 -9.35 -18.32 -2.80
C PHE A 394 -9.55 -18.52 -4.31
N PRO A 395 -8.54 -19.02 -5.06
CA PRO A 395 -8.69 -19.30 -6.49
C PRO A 395 -9.87 -20.25 -6.72
N SER A 396 -10.66 -20.01 -7.77
CA SER A 396 -11.73 -20.93 -8.13
C SER A 396 -11.08 -22.29 -8.43
N LYS A 397 -11.59 -23.36 -7.82
CA LYS A 397 -11.31 -24.70 -8.33
C LYS A 397 -12.00 -24.76 -9.70
N TYR A 398 -11.20 -24.67 -10.76
CA TYR A 398 -11.70 -24.96 -12.10
C TYR A 398 -12.17 -26.41 -12.16
#